data_AF-A0A2D9M7T4-F1
#
_entry.id   AF-A0A2D9M7T4-F1
#
_cell.length_a   1.000
_cell.length_b   1.000
_cell.length_c   1.000
_cell.angle_alpha   90.00
_cell.angle_beta   90.00
_cell.angle_gamma   90.00
#
_symmetry.space_group_name_H-M   'P 1'
#
loop_
_entity.id
_entity.type
_entity.pdbx_description
1 polymer ?
#
loop_
_entity_poly.entity_id
_entity_poly.type
_entity_poly.pdbx_seq_one_letter_code
_entity_poly.pdbx_strand_id
1 'polypeptide(L)'
;MDEENEEEEFGLPSASIESEDHSDVDPFEELGIGSRTNTSSTENNTEQEYDAFSDLMDGGDDEDSNFDYETVDINSKMSNDENMDDAESTYVMLLQTVWVDGILDPAEVRLLAKKRSELGISFERHLQLVDQLIG
;
A
#
# COMPACT_ATOMS: atom_id res chain seq x y z
N MET A 1 -46.95 -10.80 -26.87
CA MET A 1 -46.74 -12.25 -26.93
C MET A 1 -46.21 -12.55 -28.31
N ASP A 2 -44.92 -12.77 -28.56
CA ASP A 2 -43.70 -12.70 -27.76
C ASP A 2 -42.58 -12.46 -28.78
N GLU A 3 -41.73 -11.47 -28.54
CA GLU A 3 -40.48 -11.27 -29.27
C GLU A 3 -39.42 -12.08 -28.52
N GLU A 4 -39.07 -13.26 -29.04
CA GLU A 4 -37.92 -14.04 -28.55
C GLU A 4 -36.68 -13.63 -29.35
N ASN A 5 -35.80 -12.89 -28.69
CA ASN A 5 -34.49 -12.47 -29.17
C ASN A 5 -33.43 -12.87 -28.14
N GLU A 6 -32.93 -14.10 -28.20
CA GLU A 6 -31.86 -14.64 -27.34
C GLU A 6 -31.21 -15.80 -28.11
N GLU A 7 -29.91 -16.00 -28.34
CA GLU A 7 -28.63 -15.35 -28.04
C GLU A 7 -27.63 -15.96 -29.06
N GLU A 8 -26.77 -15.16 -29.69
CA GLU A 8 -25.66 -15.72 -30.49
C GLU A 8 -24.56 -16.25 -29.58
N GLU A 9 -24.47 -17.57 -29.52
CA GLU A 9 -23.48 -18.39 -28.84
C GLU A 9 -22.07 -18.19 -29.45
N PHE A 10 -21.27 -17.29 -28.86
CA PHE A 10 -19.84 -17.15 -29.16
C PHE A 10 -19.08 -18.36 -28.60
N GLY A 11 -18.95 -19.41 -29.40
CA GLY A 11 -18.09 -20.56 -29.12
C GLY A 11 -16.61 -20.17 -29.11
N LEU A 12 -16.01 -20.07 -27.91
CA LEU A 12 -14.56 -20.03 -27.75
C LEU A 12 -13.99 -21.45 -27.86
N PRO A 13 -12.87 -21.66 -28.57
CA PRO A 13 -12.23 -22.97 -28.67
C PRO A 13 -11.69 -23.39 -27.30
N SER A 14 -12.08 -24.59 -26.85
CA SER A 14 -11.57 -25.26 -25.66
C SER A 14 -10.06 -25.51 -25.79
N ALA A 15 -9.26 -24.51 -25.45
CA ALA A 15 -7.88 -24.74 -25.05
C ALA A 15 -7.94 -25.52 -23.72
N SER A 16 -7.55 -26.79 -23.75
CA SER A 16 -7.26 -27.56 -22.55
C SER A 16 -6.08 -26.90 -21.85
N ILE A 17 -6.40 -25.91 -21.01
CA ILE A 17 -5.52 -25.44 -19.96
C ILE A 17 -5.49 -26.60 -18.98
N GLU A 18 -4.38 -27.33 -18.96
CA GLU A 18 -4.06 -28.25 -17.87
C GLU A 18 -4.03 -27.36 -16.62
N SER A 19 -5.15 -27.32 -15.90
CA SER A 19 -5.26 -26.61 -14.64
C SER A 19 -4.48 -27.45 -13.63
N GLU A 20 -3.16 -27.31 -13.65
CA GLU A 20 -2.35 -27.64 -12.49
C GLU A 20 -2.95 -26.84 -11.32
N ASP A 21 -3.69 -27.54 -10.47
CA ASP A 21 -4.36 -26.97 -9.30
C ASP A 21 -3.28 -26.60 -8.28
N HIS A 22 -2.71 -25.42 -8.44
CA HIS A 22 -1.74 -24.85 -7.50
C HIS A 22 -2.41 -24.35 -6.21
N SER A 23 -3.65 -24.74 -5.91
CA SER A 23 -4.33 -24.36 -4.65
C SER A 23 -3.60 -24.88 -3.39
N ASP A 24 -2.81 -25.95 -3.54
CA ASP A 24 -2.00 -26.51 -2.46
C ASP A 24 -0.64 -25.80 -2.29
N VAL A 25 -0.24 -24.93 -3.24
CA VAL A 25 0.97 -24.12 -3.11
C VAL A 25 0.62 -22.87 -2.34
N ASP A 26 1.19 -22.73 -1.13
CA ASP A 26 1.06 -21.50 -0.37
C ASP A 26 1.64 -20.34 -1.20
N PRO A 27 0.88 -19.27 -1.50
CA PRO A 27 1.37 -18.12 -2.27
C PRO A 27 2.66 -17.51 -1.71
N PHE A 28 2.92 -17.70 -0.42
CA PHE A 28 4.12 -17.22 0.25
C PHE A 28 5.32 -18.19 0.12
N GLU A 29 5.10 -19.46 -0.20
CA GLU A 29 6.17 -20.43 -0.44
C GLU A 29 6.90 -20.16 -1.76
N GLU A 30 6.18 -19.75 -2.80
CA GLU A 30 6.76 -19.33 -4.09
C GLU A 30 7.71 -18.12 -3.95
N LEU A 31 7.38 -17.20 -3.05
CA LEU A 31 8.19 -16.03 -2.74
C LEU A 31 9.39 -16.33 -1.82
N GLY A 32 9.58 -17.59 -1.42
CA GLY A 32 10.70 -18.01 -0.56
C GLY A 32 10.65 -17.48 0.87
N ILE A 33 9.54 -16.87 1.28
CA ILE A 33 9.33 -16.31 2.63
C ILE A 33 8.79 -17.35 3.62
N GLY A 34 8.33 -18.50 3.13
CA GLY A 34 7.63 -19.52 3.90
C GLY A 34 8.41 -20.81 4.17
N SER A 35 9.61 -20.77 4.75
CA SER A 35 10.11 -21.91 5.58
C SER A 35 11.37 -21.56 6.37
N ARG A 36 11.23 -20.71 7.39
CA ARG A 36 12.17 -20.69 8.52
C ARG A 36 11.49 -21.38 9.70
N THR A 37 11.30 -22.69 9.61
CA THR A 37 11.07 -23.48 10.81
C THR A 37 12.35 -23.45 11.63
N ASN A 38 12.24 -23.07 12.91
CA ASN A 38 13.34 -23.15 13.87
C ASN A 38 13.80 -24.61 14.04
N THR A 39 14.64 -25.12 13.13
CA THR A 39 15.41 -26.34 13.37
C THR A 39 16.72 -25.93 14.02
N SER A 40 16.72 -25.90 15.36
CA SER A 40 17.94 -26.03 16.13
C SER A 40 18.55 -27.40 15.82
N SER A 41 19.48 -27.48 14.86
CA SER A 41 20.46 -28.56 14.74
C SER A 41 21.59 -28.11 13.83
N THR A 42 22.72 -27.85 14.47
CA THR A 42 24.08 -27.86 13.95
C THR A 42 24.24 -28.72 12.69
N GLU A 43 24.62 -28.11 11.57
CA GLU A 43 25.59 -28.67 10.64
C GLU A 43 26.15 -27.56 9.74
N ASN A 44 27.48 -27.57 9.60
CA ASN A 44 28.28 -26.51 9.00
C ASN A 44 28.07 -26.46 7.49
N ASN A 45 27.53 -25.35 6.97
CA ASN A 45 27.80 -24.90 5.61
C ASN A 45 28.05 -23.40 5.60
N THR A 46 29.30 -23.06 5.32
CA THR A 46 29.78 -21.73 5.00
C THR A 46 29.21 -21.31 3.64
N GLU A 47 28.02 -20.73 3.65
CA GLU A 47 27.58 -19.86 2.56
C GLU A 47 27.32 -18.51 3.22
N GLN A 48 27.92 -17.46 2.65
CA GLN A 48 27.75 -16.10 3.13
C GLN A 48 26.26 -15.79 3.10
N GLU A 49 25.61 -15.88 4.25
CA GLU A 49 24.25 -15.43 4.48
C GLU A 49 24.25 -13.94 4.18
N TYR A 50 23.82 -13.58 2.96
CA TYR A 50 23.66 -12.20 2.54
C TYR A 50 22.47 -11.66 3.33
N ASP A 51 22.76 -11.10 4.49
CA ASP A 51 21.77 -10.48 5.33
C ASP A 51 21.45 -9.10 4.75
N ALA A 52 20.46 -9.06 3.87
CA ALA A 52 19.96 -7.83 3.26
C ALA A 52 19.52 -6.78 4.32
N PHE A 53 19.24 -7.21 5.54
CA PHE A 53 18.93 -6.33 6.66
C PHE A 53 20.19 -5.70 7.28
N SER A 54 21.33 -6.40 7.25
CA SER A 54 22.62 -5.86 7.66
C SER A 54 23.16 -4.85 6.65
N ASP A 55 23.02 -5.07 5.34
CA ASP A 55 23.43 -4.09 4.31
C ASP A 55 22.68 -2.74 4.46
N LEU A 56 21.42 -2.79 4.90
CA LEU A 56 20.62 -1.58 5.16
C LEU A 56 21.07 -0.82 6.42
N MET A 57 21.56 -1.54 7.43
CA MET A 57 21.97 -0.97 8.73
C MET A 57 23.46 -0.59 8.78
N ASP A 58 24.30 -1.22 7.95
CA ASP A 58 25.74 -0.92 7.79
C ASP A 58 25.99 0.30 6.88
N GLY A 59 24.95 0.77 6.17
CA GLY A 59 24.93 2.04 5.43
C GLY A 59 24.86 3.28 6.32
N GLY A 60 25.62 3.30 7.40
CA GLY A 60 25.77 4.45 8.29
C GLY A 60 26.68 5.52 7.68
N ASP A 61 26.05 6.63 7.29
CA ASP A 61 26.65 7.96 7.09
C ASP A 61 27.39 8.20 5.76
N ASP A 62 26.67 8.80 4.80
CA ASP A 62 27.01 10.05 4.11
C ASP A 62 26.65 10.07 2.61
N GLU A 63 25.93 11.14 2.25
CA GLU A 63 25.71 11.74 0.92
C GLU A 63 24.67 11.09 -0.03
N ASP A 64 23.54 11.79 -0.16
CA ASP A 64 22.71 11.92 -1.37
C ASP A 64 22.32 10.64 -2.10
N SER A 65 21.56 9.78 -1.42
CA SER A 65 20.69 8.84 -2.12
C SER A 65 19.55 9.61 -2.77
N ASN A 66 19.78 10.07 -4.01
CA ASN A 66 18.74 10.39 -4.98
C ASN A 66 17.96 9.08 -5.26
N PHE A 67 17.08 8.74 -4.31
CA PHE A 67 16.14 7.65 -4.41
C PHE A 67 15.15 8.04 -5.51
N ASP A 68 15.43 7.58 -6.72
CA ASP A 68 14.50 7.66 -7.84
C ASP A 68 13.33 6.74 -7.51
N TYR A 69 12.40 7.24 -6.70
CA TYR A 69 11.08 6.71 -6.65
C TYR A 69 10.51 6.97 -8.05
N GLU A 70 10.29 5.92 -8.84
CA GLU A 70 9.40 6.03 -9.98
C GLU A 70 8.00 6.27 -9.39
N THR A 71 7.68 7.53 -9.11
CA THR A 71 6.32 7.96 -8.76
C THR A 71 5.50 7.65 -9.99
N VAL A 72 4.74 6.58 -9.88
CA VAL A 72 3.50 6.43 -10.63
C VAL A 72 2.67 7.68 -10.33
N ASP A 73 2.69 8.62 -11.27
CA ASP A 73 1.95 9.88 -11.22
C ASP A 73 0.45 9.59 -11.27
N ILE A 74 -0.15 9.45 -10.08
CA ILE A 74 -1.61 9.30 -9.92
C ILE A 74 -2.28 10.66 -9.69
N ASN A 75 -1.59 11.80 -9.84
CA ASN A 75 -2.18 13.08 -9.46
C ASN A 75 -1.57 14.32 -10.14
N SER A 76 -1.86 14.47 -11.43
CA SER A 76 -1.69 15.73 -12.18
C SER A 76 -2.64 16.89 -11.73
N LYS A 77 -3.11 16.86 -10.47
CA LYS A 77 -3.94 17.92 -9.89
C LYS A 77 -3.72 18.14 -8.39
N MET A 78 -2.53 17.86 -7.88
CA MET A 78 -2.14 18.30 -6.53
C MET A 78 -1.39 19.61 -6.64
N SER A 79 -2.14 20.71 -6.64
CA SER A 79 -1.61 22.02 -6.24
C SER A 79 -1.30 21.93 -4.74
N ASN A 80 -0.20 21.29 -4.36
CA ASN A 80 0.24 21.26 -2.98
C ASN A 80 1.18 22.45 -2.76
N ASP A 81 0.81 23.29 -1.80
CA ASP A 81 1.61 24.42 -1.35
C ASP A 81 2.99 23.90 -0.92
N GLU A 82 4.07 24.45 -1.50
CA GLU A 82 5.46 24.02 -1.30
C GLU A 82 5.96 24.22 0.16
N ASN A 83 5.08 24.55 1.11
CA ASN A 83 5.39 24.83 2.52
C ASN A 83 4.63 23.94 3.52
N MET A 84 3.95 22.87 3.11
CA MET A 84 3.34 21.94 4.09
C MET A 84 4.38 21.01 4.69
N ASP A 85 4.41 20.93 6.02
CA ASP A 85 5.20 19.94 6.75
C ASP A 85 4.83 18.52 6.30
N ASP A 86 5.81 17.60 6.23
CA ASP A 86 5.60 16.19 5.85
C ASP A 86 4.50 15.50 6.67
N ALA A 87 4.39 15.88 7.95
CA ALA A 87 3.35 15.40 8.85
C ALA A 87 1.95 15.87 8.41
N GLU A 88 1.81 17.12 7.98
CA GLU A 88 0.55 17.65 7.48
C GLU A 88 0.20 17.06 6.12
N SER A 89 1.17 16.92 5.22
CA SER A 89 0.98 16.25 3.92
C SER A 89 0.45 14.82 4.10
N THR A 90 1.07 14.05 5.01
CA THR A 90 0.61 12.70 5.36
C THR A 90 -0.82 12.70 5.91
N TYR A 91 -1.14 13.68 6.76
CA TYR A 91 -2.47 13.80 7.34
C TYR A 91 -3.53 14.19 6.31
N VAL A 92 -3.20 15.08 5.36
CA VAL A 92 -4.09 15.45 4.25
C VAL A 92 -4.36 14.28 3.33
N MET A 93 -3.33 13.49 2.98
CA MET A 93 -3.52 12.26 2.21
C MET A 93 -4.52 11.31 2.91
N LEU A 94 -4.41 11.13 4.22
CA LEU A 94 -5.38 10.34 4.99
C LEU A 94 -6.77 11.01 5.01
N LEU A 95 -6.83 12.33 5.17
CA LEU A 95 -8.10 13.06 5.20
C LEU A 95 -8.87 12.92 3.88
N GLN A 96 -8.15 12.94 2.76
CA GLN A 96 -8.72 12.74 1.42
C GLN A 96 -9.31 11.34 1.23
N THR A 97 -8.73 10.29 1.84
CA THR A 97 -9.25 8.93 1.68
C THR A 97 -10.50 8.66 2.51
N VAL A 98 -10.64 9.33 3.66
CA VAL A 98 -11.81 9.16 4.55
C VAL A 98 -12.94 10.15 4.25
N TRP A 99 -12.65 11.27 3.58
CA TRP A 99 -13.68 12.25 3.21
C TRP A 99 -14.48 11.82 1.97
N VAL A 100 -15.31 10.79 2.13
CA VAL A 100 -16.16 10.24 1.07
C VAL A 100 -17.60 10.75 1.24
N ASP A 101 -18.21 11.26 0.17
CA ASP A 101 -19.59 11.76 0.13
C ASP A 101 -19.94 12.86 1.16
N GLY A 102 -18.93 13.52 1.74
CA GLY A 102 -19.11 14.55 2.77
C GLY A 102 -19.58 14.00 4.12
N ILE A 103 -19.44 12.69 4.36
CA ILE A 103 -19.80 12.03 5.61
C ILE A 103 -18.59 11.29 6.13
N LEU A 104 -18.31 11.45 7.43
CA LEU A 104 -17.33 10.64 8.16
C LEU A 104 -18.04 9.71 9.12
N ASP A 105 -17.66 8.44 9.09
CA ASP A 105 -18.16 7.46 10.04
C ASP A 105 -17.45 7.60 11.42
N PRO A 106 -18.00 7.00 12.49
CA PRO A 106 -17.37 7.09 13.81
C PRO A 106 -15.99 6.43 13.91
N ALA A 107 -15.64 5.49 13.01
CA ALA A 107 -14.35 4.82 13.02
C ALA A 107 -13.26 5.69 12.38
N GLU A 108 -13.55 6.34 11.26
CA GLU A 108 -12.75 7.32 10.54
C GLU A 108 -12.47 8.54 11.42
N VAL A 109 -13.47 9.05 12.14
CA VAL A 109 -13.25 10.14 13.11
C VAL A 109 -12.25 9.73 14.19
N ARG A 110 -12.33 8.49 14.69
CA ARG A 110 -11.35 7.98 15.68
C ARG A 110 -9.98 7.80 15.06
N LEU A 111 -9.91 7.31 13.82
CA LEU A 111 -8.66 7.15 13.08
C LEU A 111 -7.97 8.50 12.89
N LEU A 112 -8.70 9.51 12.40
CA LEU A 112 -8.20 10.86 12.23
C LEU A 112 -7.79 11.49 13.56
N ALA A 113 -8.57 11.31 14.63
CA ALA A 113 -8.21 11.83 15.95
C ALA A 113 -6.90 11.22 16.47
N LYS A 114 -6.72 9.90 16.27
CA LYS A 114 -5.49 9.20 16.62
C LYS A 114 -4.32 9.69 15.78
N LYS A 115 -4.47 9.70 14.45
CA LYS A 115 -3.39 10.10 13.53
C LYS A 115 -2.99 11.57 13.72
N ARG A 116 -3.97 12.44 13.95
CA ARG A 116 -3.73 13.85 14.30
C ARG A 116 -2.85 13.99 15.54
N SER A 117 -3.17 13.24 16.60
CA SER A 117 -2.41 13.28 17.87
C SER A 117 -1.02 12.67 17.72
N GLU A 118 -0.87 11.64 16.88
CA GLU A 118 0.41 10.99 16.56
C GLU A 118 1.36 11.93 15.79
N LEU A 119 0.82 12.72 14.87
CA LEU A 119 1.56 13.68 14.05
C LEU A 119 1.71 15.06 14.72
N GLY A 120 1.20 15.25 15.94
CA GLY A 120 1.29 16.52 16.66
C GLY A 120 0.43 17.66 16.10
N ILE A 121 -0.56 17.33 15.26
CA ILE A 121 -1.43 18.32 14.62
C ILE A 121 -2.47 18.82 15.63
N SER A 122 -2.65 20.14 15.74
CA SER A 122 -3.66 20.71 16.63
C SER A 122 -5.07 20.52 16.07
N PHE A 123 -6.10 20.54 16.93
CA PHE A 123 -7.48 20.44 16.46
C PHE A 123 -7.88 21.59 15.52
N GLU A 124 -7.39 22.80 15.81
CA GLU A 124 -7.61 23.98 14.96
C GLU A 124 -6.98 23.80 13.58
N ARG A 125 -5.75 23.27 13.51
CA ARG A 125 -5.09 22.97 12.24
C ARG A 125 -5.84 21.90 11.45
N HIS A 126 -6.33 20.85 12.11
CA HIS A 126 -7.21 19.88 11.47
C HIS A 126 -8.44 20.53 10.82
N LEU A 127 -9.11 21.47 11.49
CA LEU A 127 -10.26 22.17 10.91
C LEU A 127 -9.87 23.02 9.70
N GLN A 128 -8.71 23.70 9.73
CA GLN A 128 -8.20 24.43 8.58
C GLN A 128 -7.95 23.51 7.38
N LEU A 129 -7.38 22.33 7.61
CA LEU A 129 -7.13 21.33 6.56
C LEU A 129 -8.44 20.76 5.99
N VAL A 130 -9.45 20.54 6.84
CA VAL A 130 -10.79 20.11 6.41
C VAL A 130 -11.46 21.20 5.57
N ASP A 131 -11.39 22.47 6.00
CA ASP A 131 -11.94 23.61 5.27
C ASP A 131 -11.29 23.78 3.88
N GLN A 132 -9.96 23.70 3.84
CA GLN A 132 -9.19 23.72 2.58
C GLN A 132 -9.55 22.58 1.63
N LEU A 133 -9.88 21.40 2.16
CA LEU A 133 -10.25 20.23 1.36
C LEU A 133 -11.66 20.36 0.77
N ILE A 134 -12.59 20.99 1.49
CA ILE A 134 -13.99 21.12 1.07
C ILE A 134 -14.19 22.32 0.13
N GLY A 135 -13.45 23.41 0.35
CA GLY A 135 -13.51 24.63 -0.47
C GLY A 135 -14.56 25.63 -0.01
#